data_AF-A0A5C6QXC8-F1
#
_entry.id   AF-A0A5C6QXC8-F1
#
_cell.length_a   1.000
_cell.length_b   1.000
_cell.length_c   1.000
_cell.angle_alpha   90.00
_cell.angle_beta   90.00
_cell.angle_gamma   90.00
#
_symmetry.space_group_name_H-M   'P 1'
#
loop_
_entity.id
_entity.type
_entity.pdbx_description
1 polymer ?
#
loop_
_entity_poly.entity_id
_entity_poly.type
_entity_poly.pdbx_seq_one_letter_code
_entity_poly.pdbx_strand_id
1 'polypeptide(L)'
;MARPTKYNTELLIKADEYLKLCESKKQYPTICTLVKLLGIGRRTFYDLKLKHDTMANIHTRICDAQTNYLSYLNETRSISVVDLSSLSDIFNYAN
;
A
#
# COMPACT_ATOMS: atom_id res chain seq x y z
N MET A 1 13.76 23.05 13.20
CA MET A 1 13.25 23.04 11.81
C MET A 1 11.73 23.19 11.84
N ALA A 2 11.17 24.21 11.19
CA ALA A 2 9.73 24.43 11.13
C ALA A 2 9.07 23.39 10.21
N ARG A 3 7.92 22.85 10.61
CA ARG A 3 7.19 21.87 9.80
C ARG A 3 6.69 22.55 8.52
N PRO A 4 6.92 21.98 7.33
CA PRO A 4 6.34 22.51 6.10
C PRO A 4 4.81 22.50 6.19
N THR A 5 4.20 23.67 6.00
CA THR A 5 2.73 23.86 6.01
C THR A 5 2.16 24.20 4.65
N LYS A 6 3.02 24.43 3.65
CA LYS A 6 2.65 24.82 2.28
C LYS A 6 2.94 23.69 1.30
N TYR A 7 2.15 23.64 0.22
CA TYR A 7 2.37 22.78 -0.92
C TYR A 7 3.74 23.06 -1.54
N ASN A 8 4.49 22.00 -1.86
CA ASN A 8 5.79 22.05 -2.51
C ASN A 8 5.93 20.82 -3.41
N THR A 9 6.54 20.97 -4.58
CA THR A 9 6.90 19.87 -5.50
C THR A 9 7.78 18.82 -4.84
N GLU A 10 8.61 19.19 -3.87
CA GLU A 10 9.41 18.23 -3.08
C GLU A 10 8.54 17.21 -2.33
N LEU A 11 7.33 17.61 -1.91
CA LEU A 11 6.39 16.69 -1.25
C LEU A 11 5.91 15.61 -2.23
N LEU A 12 5.72 15.96 -3.51
CA LEU A 12 5.31 15.00 -4.53
C LEU A 12 6.41 13.99 -4.81
N ILE A 13 7.66 14.47 -4.94
CA ILE A 13 8.82 13.62 -5.20
C ILE A 13 8.98 12.59 -4.07
N LYS A 14 8.97 13.05 -2.82
CA LYS A 14 9.07 12.16 -1.65
C LYS A 14 7.89 11.18 -1.54
N ALA A 15 6.69 11.61 -1.91
CA ALA A 15 5.53 10.72 -1.91
C ALA A 15 5.64 9.62 -2.98
N ASP A 16 6.17 9.94 -4.16
CA ASP A 16 6.40 8.98 -5.24
C ASP A 16 7.52 7.99 -4.90
N GLU A 17 8.63 8.48 -4.33
CA GLU A 17 9.71 7.63 -3.81
C GLU A 17 9.20 6.64 -2.75
N TYR A 18 8.35 7.11 -1.85
CA TYR A 18 7.72 6.26 -0.83
C TYR A 18 6.84 5.16 -1.43
N LEU A 19 6.03 5.47 -2.44
CA LEU A 19 5.18 4.48 -3.11
C LEU A 19 6.03 3.41 -3.81
N LYS A 20 7.06 3.82 -4.57
CA LYS A 20 8.01 2.90 -5.22
C LYS A 20 8.73 2.01 -4.21
N LEU A 21 9.07 2.56 -3.04
CA LEU A 21 9.68 1.78 -1.96
C LEU A 21 8.72 0.73 -1.40
N CYS A 22 7.45 1.08 -1.20
CA CYS A 22 6.43 0.15 -0.73
C CYS A 22 6.19 -0.97 -1.74
N GLU A 23 6.11 -0.65 -3.03
CA GLU A 23 5.94 -1.63 -4.11
C GLU A 23 7.14 -2.59 -4.18
N SER A 24 8.36 -2.07 -4.23
CA SER A 24 9.57 -2.89 -4.33
C SER A 24 9.78 -3.82 -3.14
N LYS A 25 9.44 -3.36 -1.93
CA LYS A 25 9.58 -4.15 -0.69
C LYS A 25 8.35 -4.99 -0.36
N LYS A 26 7.29 -4.95 -1.18
CA LYS A 26 5.98 -5.53 -0.87
C LYS A 26 5.55 -5.16 0.56
N GLN A 27 5.53 -3.86 0.85
CA GLN A 27 5.08 -3.32 2.13
C GLN A 27 3.75 -2.62 1.97
N TYR A 28 2.90 -2.72 2.99
CA TYR A 28 1.61 -2.03 3.00
C TYR A 28 1.81 -0.51 3.15
N PRO A 29 1.45 0.30 2.14
CA PRO A 29 1.61 1.74 2.24
C PRO A 29 0.56 2.33 3.19
N THR A 30 0.99 3.23 4.07
CA THR A 30 0.11 3.97 4.99
C THR A 30 0.28 5.48 4.87
N ILE A 31 -0.83 6.23 4.99
CA ILE A 31 -0.83 7.70 5.04
C ILE A 31 -0.02 8.20 6.25
N CYS A 32 -0.09 7.51 7.39
CA CYS A 32 0.64 7.87 8.60
C CYS A 32 2.17 7.90 8.39
N THR A 33 2.70 6.95 7.63
CA THR A 33 4.14 6.88 7.32
C THR A 33 4.53 7.91 6.28
N LEU A 34 3.68 8.09 5.26
CA LEU A 34 3.88 9.13 4.26
C LEU A 34 3.98 10.52 4.89
N VAL A 35 3.01 10.93 5.72
CA VAL A 35 3.03 12.29 6.30
C VAL A 35 4.22 12.53 7.23
N LYS A 36 4.74 11.48 7.90
CA LYS A 36 5.98 11.54 8.67
C LYS A 36 7.18 11.80 7.78
N LEU A 37 7.30 11.08 6.66
CA LEU A 37 8.35 11.28 5.65
C LEU A 37 8.30 12.69 5.03
N LEU A 38 7.09 13.18 4.77
CA LEU A 38 6.85 14.51 4.24
C LEU A 38 7.08 15.62 5.27
N GLY A 39 7.20 15.30 6.56
CA GLY A 39 7.35 16.28 7.64
C GLY A 39 6.08 17.12 7.90
N ILE A 40 4.92 16.66 7.42
CA ILE A 40 3.64 17.38 7.53
C ILE A 40 2.68 16.68 8.49
N GLY A 41 1.68 17.41 8.98
CA GLY A 41 0.59 16.83 9.75
C GLY A 41 -0.41 16.06 8.87
N ARG A 42 -1.10 15.07 9.44
CA ARG A 42 -2.22 14.37 8.76
C ARG A 42 -3.29 15.35 8.27
N ARG A 43 -3.68 16.31 9.12
CA ARG A 43 -4.64 17.35 8.75
C ARG A 43 -4.17 18.17 7.55
N THR A 44 -2.92 18.64 7.59
CA THR A 44 -2.30 19.37 6.47
C THR A 44 -2.31 18.56 5.18
N PHE A 45 -2.04 17.26 5.23
CA PHE A 45 -2.11 16.41 4.05
C PHE A 45 -3.52 16.39 3.44
N TYR A 46 -4.57 16.22 4.26
CA TYR A 46 -5.96 16.26 3.75
C TYR A 46 -6.38 17.66 3.28
N ASP A 47 -5.91 18.73 3.94
CA ASP A 47 -6.14 20.10 3.48
C ASP A 47 -5.49 20.35 2.10
N LEU A 48 -4.29 19.81 1.89
CA LEU A 48 -3.59 19.87 0.60
C LEU A 48 -4.27 19.01 -0.47
N LYS A 49 -4.75 17.82 -0.10
CA LYS A 49 -5.53 16.93 -0.97
C LYS A 49 -6.76 17.63 -1.55
N LEU A 50 -7.45 18.43 -0.74
CA LEU A 50 -8.65 19.16 -1.17
C LEU A 50 -8.34 20.35 -2.11
N LYS A 51 -7.12 20.89 -2.04
CA LYS A 51 -6.72 22.10 -2.78
C LYS A 51 -5.90 21.82 -4.02
N HIS A 52 -5.32 20.63 -4.13
CA HIS A 52 -4.38 20.28 -5.20
C HIS A 52 -4.65 18.86 -5.73
N ASP A 53 -5.01 18.76 -7.01
CA ASP A 53 -5.33 17.50 -7.68
C ASP A 53 -4.16 16.50 -7.67
N THR A 54 -2.93 17.00 -7.66
CA THR A 54 -1.72 16.17 -7.56
C THR A 54 -1.65 15.41 -6.23
N MET A 55 -2.05 16.04 -5.13
CA MET A 55 -2.12 15.39 -3.82
C MET A 55 -3.32 14.45 -3.73
N ALA A 56 -4.44 14.78 -4.38
CA ALA A 56 -5.56 13.85 -4.54
C ALA A 56 -5.11 12.58 -5.29
N ASN A 57 -4.36 12.72 -6.38
CA ASN A 57 -3.82 11.60 -7.13
C ASN A 57 -2.87 10.73 -6.28
N ILE A 58 -1.97 11.34 -5.49
CA ILE A 58 -1.11 10.59 -4.55
C ILE A 58 -1.95 9.77 -3.57
N HIS A 59 -3.01 10.35 -3.01
CA HIS A 59 -3.90 9.61 -2.11
C HIS A 59 -4.58 8.44 -2.82
N THR A 60 -5.07 8.62 -4.05
CA THR A 60 -5.66 7.53 -4.85
C THR A 60 -4.66 6.41 -5.08
N ARG A 61 -3.43 6.74 -5.52
CA ARG A 61 -2.36 5.75 -5.73
C ARG A 61 -2.01 4.96 -4.46
N ILE A 62 -2.10 5.59 -3.28
CA ILE A 62 -1.92 4.88 -2.02
C ILE A 62 -3.05 3.88 -1.79
N CYS A 63 -4.31 4.28 -2.00
CA CYS A 63 -5.45 3.36 -1.89
C CYS A 63 -5.33 2.18 -2.87
N ASP A 64 -4.92 2.45 -4.11
CA ASP A 64 -4.73 1.42 -5.12
C ASP A 64 -3.61 0.45 -4.70
N ALA A 65 -2.48 0.98 -4.23
CA ALA A 65 -1.37 0.17 -3.74
C ALA A 65 -1.75 -0.66 -2.49
N GLN A 66 -2.57 -0.11 -1.60
CA GLN A 66 -3.14 -0.86 -0.47
C GLN A 66 -4.03 -2.01 -0.94
N THR A 67 -4.87 -1.77 -1.95
CA THR A 67 -5.76 -2.78 -2.53
C THR A 67 -4.95 -3.89 -3.19
N ASN A 68 -3.96 -3.53 -4.01
CA ASN A 68 -3.05 -4.47 -4.67
C ASN A 68 -2.28 -5.32 -3.65
N TYR A 69 -1.84 -4.73 -2.54
CA TYR A 69 -1.17 -5.46 -1.48
C TYR A 69 -2.10 -6.48 -0.79
N LEU A 70 -3.35 -6.11 -0.51
CA LEU A 70 -4.34 -7.02 0.09
C LEU A 70 -4.68 -8.16 -0.87
N SER A 71 -4.82 -7.89 -2.16
CA SER A 71 -5.00 -8.92 -3.19
C SER A 71 -3.81 -9.88 -3.23
N TYR A 72 -2.57 -9.37 -3.21
CA TYR A 72 -1.36 -10.19 -3.12
C TYR A 72 -1.34 -11.09 -1.87
N LEU A 73 -1.76 -10.58 -0.71
CA LEU A 73 -1.87 -11.38 0.52
C LEU A 73 -2.94 -12.48 0.40
N ASN A 74 -4.05 -12.19 -0.28
CA ASN A 74 -5.10 -13.19 -0.51
C ASN A 74 -4.63 -14.28 -1.48
N GLU A 75 -3.93 -13.94 -2.56
CA GLU A 75 -3.35 -14.91 -3.50
C GLU A 75 -2.31 -15.81 -2.82
N THR A 76 -1.40 -15.21 -2.05
CA THR A 76 -0.39 -15.99 -1.29
C THR A 76 -1.00 -16.86 -0.21
N ARG A 77 -2.14 -16.48 0.38
CA ARG A 77 -2.91 -17.32 1.30
C ARG A 77 -3.68 -18.43 0.59
N SER A 78 -4.25 -18.19 -0.58
CA SER A 78 -4.94 -19.21 -1.38
C SER A 78 -3.99 -20.32 -1.84
N ILE A 79 -2.70 -20.03 -2.03
CA ILE A 79 -1.68 -21.05 -2.35
C ILE A 79 -1.38 -22.00 -1.15
N SER A 80 -1.78 -21.63 0.08
CA SER A 80 -1.63 -22.49 1.27
C SER A 80 -2.81 -23.45 1.52
N VAL A 81 -3.87 -23.39 0.71
CA VAL A 81 -4.95 -24.37 0.76
C VAL A 81 -4.56 -25.54 -0.13
N VAL A 82 -3.81 -26.45 0.49
CA VAL A 82 -3.61 -27.87 0.15
C VAL A 82 -4.04 -28.27 -1.26
N ASP A 83 -3.06 -28.66 -2.08
CA ASP A 83 -3.28 -29.54 -3.22
C ASP A 83 -3.78 -30.91 -2.70
N LEU A 84 -5.07 -30.98 -2.39
CA LEU A 84 -5.79 -32.17 -1.93
C LEU A 84 -5.98 -33.19 -3.07
N SER A 85 -5.55 -32.88 -4.29
CA SER A 85 -5.65 -33.79 -5.43
C SER A 85 -4.70 -35.00 -5.35
N SER A 86 -3.67 -34.94 -4.49
CA SER A 86 -2.81 -36.10 -4.16
C SER A 86 -3.31 -36.96 -2.98
N LEU A 87 -4.43 -36.62 -2.33
CA LEU A 87 -4.98 -37.41 -1.22
C LEU A 87 -6.03 -38.45 -1.66
N SER A 88 -6.40 -38.46 -2.95
CA SER A 88 -7.27 -39.49 -3.55
C SER A 88 -6.63 -40.88 -3.58
N ASP A 89 -5.29 -40.97 -3.50
CA ASP A 89 -4.58 -42.25 -3.43
C ASP A 89 -4.59 -42.88 -2.02
N ILE A 90 -4.95 -42.13 -0.97
CA ILE A 90 -4.97 -42.66 0.41
C ILE A 90 -6.28 -43.38 0.74
N PHE A 91 -7.39 -43.04 0.08
CA PHE A 91 -8.70 -43.63 0.37
C PHE A 91 -9.09 -44.85 -0.49
N ASN A 92 -8.25 -45.26 -1.44
CA ASN A 92 -8.52 -46.43 -2.30
C ASN A 92 -7.94 -47.77 -1.78
N TYR A 93 -7.45 -47.82 -0.54
CA TYR A 93 -6.88 -49.04 0.06
C TYR A 93 -7.71 -49.67 1.18
N ALA A 94 -9.02 -49.36 1.26
CA ALA A 94 -9.92 -49.99 2.23
C ALA A 94 -11.39 -50.03 1.77
N ASN A 95 -11.70 -50.74 0.67
CA ASN A 95 -12.82 -51.71 0.53
C ASN A 95 -12.95 -52.20 -0.91
#